data_AF-A0A392PRQ6-F1
#
_entry.id   AF-A0A392PRQ6-F1
#
_cell.length_a   1.000
_cell.length_b   1.000
_cell.length_c   1.000
_cell.angle_alpha   90.00
_cell.angle_beta   90.00
_cell.angle_gamma   90.00
#
_symmetry.space_group_name_H-M   'P 1'
#
loop_
_entity.id
_entity.type
_entity.pdbx_description
1 polymer ?
#
loop_
_entity_poly.entity_id
_entity_poly.type
_entity_poly.pdbx_seq_one_letter_code
_entity_poly.pdbx_strand_id
1 'polypeptide(L)'
;CPLDFAASNFTLASTLCNNQGERGKCCRYINANIAISVARFANATSNLGVPLNTSDICLQTISQTLQLYGVPPLAAVFCGFGTKIRVNYECKGRTSVMQMLQSPRFVEVTKHCKLPLGKESRCKKCLNASIGYLHQLGIDDNITLSTCRDASF
;
A
#
# COMPACT_ATOMS: atom_id res chain seq x y z
N CYS A 1 -9.66 -13.67 -1.56
CA CYS A 1 -9.18 -12.29 -1.35
C CYS A 1 -9.76 -11.40 -2.43
N PRO A 2 -10.31 -10.20 -2.13
CA PRO A 2 -10.84 -9.29 -3.16
C PRO A 2 -9.74 -8.48 -3.89
N LEU A 3 -8.47 -8.61 -3.52
CA LEU A 3 -7.36 -7.97 -4.22
C LEU A 3 -7.04 -8.70 -5.51
N ASP A 4 -6.95 -7.95 -6.61
CA ASP A 4 -6.54 -8.45 -7.92
C ASP A 4 -5.04 -8.18 -8.15
N PHE A 5 -4.27 -9.25 -8.35
CA PHE A 5 -2.83 -9.21 -8.59
C PHE A 5 -2.43 -9.40 -10.06
N ALA A 6 -3.38 -9.49 -11.00
CA ALA A 6 -3.09 -9.82 -12.39
C ALA A 6 -2.13 -8.82 -13.09
N ALA A 7 -2.12 -7.56 -12.66
CA ALA A 7 -1.20 -6.55 -13.19
C ALA A 7 0.09 -6.37 -12.36
N SER A 8 0.30 -7.18 -11.32
CA SER A 8 1.49 -7.11 -10.48
C SER A 8 2.67 -7.84 -11.14
N ASN A 9 3.86 -7.24 -11.11
CA ASN A 9 5.07 -7.89 -11.60
C ASN A 9 5.84 -8.51 -10.43
N PHE A 10 5.44 -9.70 -10.01
CA PHE A 10 6.15 -10.44 -8.97
C PHE A 10 7.39 -11.18 -9.47
N THR A 11 7.55 -11.37 -10.78
CA THR A 11 8.77 -11.95 -11.36
C THR A 11 10.00 -11.09 -11.05
N LEU A 12 9.91 -9.77 -11.17
CA LEU A 12 10.99 -8.87 -10.79
C LEU A 12 11.28 -8.90 -9.28
N ALA A 13 10.23 -9.01 -8.46
CA ALA A 13 10.38 -9.18 -7.02
C ALA A 13 11.14 -10.49 -6.71
N SER A 14 10.80 -11.58 -7.37
CA SER A 14 11.47 -12.89 -7.23
C SER A 14 12.97 -12.80 -7.52
N THR A 15 13.38 -12.16 -8.62
CA THR A 15 14.80 -11.95 -8.94
C THR A 15 15.54 -11.21 -7.82
N LEU A 16 14.92 -10.16 -7.27
CA LEU A 16 15.52 -9.36 -6.19
C LEU A 16 15.55 -10.11 -4.86
N CYS A 17 14.51 -10.88 -4.54
CA CYS A 17 14.40 -11.59 -3.26
C CYS A 17 15.35 -12.77 -3.14
N ASN A 18 15.81 -13.33 -4.27
CA ASN A 18 16.81 -14.39 -4.30
C ASN A 18 18.25 -13.89 -4.14
N ASN A 19 18.47 -12.57 -4.21
CA ASN A 19 19.77 -11.95 -3.94
C ASN A 19 19.80 -11.39 -2.51
N GLN A 20 20.66 -11.95 -1.65
CA GLN A 20 20.75 -11.56 -0.23
C GLN A 20 21.11 -10.07 -0.02
N GLY A 21 21.87 -9.46 -0.94
CA GLY A 21 22.22 -8.04 -0.89
C GLY A 21 21.06 -7.10 -1.26
N GLU A 22 19.97 -7.65 -1.82
CA GLU A 22 18.86 -6.88 -2.39
C GLU A 22 17.55 -7.01 -1.60
N ARG A 23 17.61 -7.52 -0.35
CA ARG A 23 16.45 -7.67 0.54
C ARG A 23 15.60 -6.40 0.64
N GLY A 24 16.24 -5.23 0.73
CA GLY A 24 15.53 -3.96 0.75
C GLY A 24 14.75 -3.66 -0.55
N LYS A 25 15.34 -3.96 -1.71
CA LYS A 25 14.65 -3.80 -3.02
C LYS A 25 13.53 -4.83 -3.18
N CYS A 26 13.78 -6.06 -2.77
CA CYS A 26 12.78 -7.13 -2.70
C CYS A 26 11.51 -6.68 -1.95
N CYS A 27 11.65 -6.21 -0.70
CA CYS A 27 10.49 -5.77 0.06
C CYS A 27 9.78 -4.55 -0.53
N ARG A 28 10.53 -3.61 -1.12
CA ARG A 28 9.93 -2.45 -1.81
C ARG A 28 9.08 -2.88 -3.00
N TYR A 29 9.57 -3.82 -3.82
CA TYR A 29 8.84 -4.31 -4.99
C TYR A 29 7.59 -5.12 -4.62
N ILE A 30 7.69 -6.01 -3.63
CA ILE A 30 6.53 -6.74 -3.11
C ILE A 30 5.48 -5.76 -2.60
N ASN A 31 5.88 -4.81 -1.76
CA ASN A 31 4.98 -3.82 -1.19
C ASN A 31 4.34 -2.92 -2.25
N ALA A 32 5.07 -2.55 -3.30
CA ALA A 32 4.54 -1.75 -4.39
C ALA A 32 3.45 -2.50 -5.17
N ASN A 33 3.69 -3.77 -5.51
CA ASN A 33 2.69 -4.61 -6.19
C ASN A 33 1.41 -4.78 -5.35
N ILE A 34 1.55 -5.04 -4.05
CA ILE A 34 0.42 -5.15 -3.13
C ILE A 34 -0.35 -3.83 -3.04
N ALA A 35 0.36 -2.70 -2.89
CA ALA A 35 -0.26 -1.37 -2.82
C ALA A 35 -1.07 -1.03 -4.08
N ILE A 36 -0.57 -1.38 -5.27
CA ILE A 36 -1.32 -1.20 -6.53
C ILE A 36 -2.66 -1.96 -6.50
N SER A 37 -2.65 -3.21 -6.02
CA SER A 37 -3.87 -4.01 -5.91
C SER A 37 -4.85 -3.43 -4.88
N VAL A 38 -4.35 -2.93 -3.74
CA VAL A 38 -5.17 -2.24 -2.73
C VAL A 38 -5.79 -0.97 -3.28
N ALA A 39 -5.01 -0.12 -3.97
CA ALA A 39 -5.51 1.11 -4.57
C ALA A 39 -6.61 0.84 -5.62
N ARG A 40 -6.47 -0.23 -6.42
CA ARG A 40 -7.52 -0.65 -7.37
C ARG A 40 -8.79 -1.11 -6.66
N PHE A 41 -8.65 -1.90 -5.61
CA PHE A 41 -9.78 -2.32 -4.78
C PHE A 41 -10.48 -1.12 -4.16
N ALA A 42 -9.73 -0.15 -3.62
CA ALA A 42 -10.27 1.07 -3.05
C ALA A 42 -11.00 1.93 -4.09
N ASN A 43 -10.44 2.06 -5.30
CA ASN A 43 -11.08 2.76 -6.40
C ASN A 43 -12.40 2.09 -6.84
N ALA A 44 -12.45 0.75 -6.82
CA ALA A 44 -13.64 -0.01 -7.22
C ALA A 44 -14.74 -0.03 -6.15
N THR A 45 -14.36 -0.02 -4.87
CA THR A 45 -15.31 -0.26 -3.75
C THR A 45 -15.50 0.94 -2.83
N SER A 46 -14.72 2.00 -3.00
CA SER A 46 -14.60 3.14 -2.08
C SER A 46 -14.11 2.80 -0.66
N ASN A 47 -13.76 1.55 -0.37
CA ASN A 47 -13.20 1.13 0.93
C ASN A 47 -11.67 1.26 0.92
N LEU A 48 -11.08 1.88 1.95
CA LEU A 48 -9.63 2.08 2.02
C LEU A 48 -8.82 0.79 2.18
N GLY A 49 -9.47 -0.32 2.55
CA GLY A 49 -8.82 -1.61 2.71
C GLY A 49 -9.80 -2.77 2.64
N VAL A 50 -9.24 -3.98 2.59
CA VAL A 50 -10.03 -5.21 2.53
C VAL A 50 -10.88 -5.41 3.80
N PRO A 51 -12.11 -5.93 3.69
CA PRO A 51 -12.92 -6.24 4.85
C PRO A 51 -12.23 -7.20 5.83
N LEU A 52 -12.46 -7.00 7.14
CA LEU A 52 -11.84 -7.78 8.22
C LEU A 52 -12.05 -9.29 8.05
N ASN A 53 -13.27 -9.70 7.72
CA ASN A 53 -13.63 -11.10 7.48
C ASN A 53 -12.90 -11.74 6.28
N THR A 54 -12.21 -10.94 5.45
CA THR A 54 -11.41 -11.41 4.31
C THR A 54 -9.91 -11.21 4.49
N SER A 55 -9.46 -10.68 5.62
CA SER A 55 -8.05 -10.33 5.84
C SER A 55 -7.15 -11.58 5.86
N ASP A 56 -7.53 -12.63 6.59
CA ASP A 56 -6.74 -13.86 6.69
C ASP A 56 -6.60 -14.57 5.34
N ILE A 57 -7.69 -14.69 4.58
CA ILE A 57 -7.65 -15.28 3.24
C ILE A 57 -6.80 -14.41 2.28
N CYS A 58 -6.76 -13.09 2.46
CA CYS A 58 -5.86 -12.23 1.69
C CYS A 58 -4.38 -12.46 2.00
N LEU A 59 -4.02 -12.59 3.27
CA LEU A 59 -2.65 -12.92 3.67
C LEU A 59 -2.20 -14.25 3.04
N GLN A 60 -3.09 -15.24 3.04
CA GLN A 60 -2.84 -16.54 2.41
C GLN A 60 -2.69 -16.41 0.89
N THR A 61 -3.63 -15.75 0.21
CA THR A 61 -3.59 -15.55 -1.25
C THR A 61 -2.31 -14.84 -1.69
N ILE A 62 -1.85 -13.83 -0.94
CA ILE A 62 -0.61 -13.12 -1.25
C ILE A 62 0.60 -14.01 -1.08
N SER A 63 0.67 -14.75 0.02
CA SER A 63 1.76 -15.69 0.28
C SER A 63 1.86 -16.75 -0.82
N GLN A 64 0.73 -17.32 -1.23
CA GLN A 64 0.64 -18.30 -2.32
C GLN A 64 1.04 -17.69 -3.67
N THR A 65 0.58 -16.46 -3.96
CA THR A 65 0.93 -15.73 -5.17
C THR A 65 2.44 -15.49 -5.24
N LEU A 66 3.04 -14.98 -4.16
CA LEU A 66 4.49 -14.76 -4.09
C LEU A 66 5.27 -16.06 -4.35
N GLN A 67 4.86 -17.16 -3.72
CA GLN A 67 5.49 -18.48 -3.92
C GLN A 67 5.34 -18.97 -5.37
N LEU A 68 4.17 -18.80 -5.99
CA LEU A 68 3.92 -19.16 -7.38
C LEU A 68 4.88 -18.44 -8.35
N TYR A 69 5.21 -17.18 -8.06
CA TYR A 69 6.18 -16.39 -8.83
C TYR A 69 7.65 -16.61 -8.41
N GLY A 70 7.93 -17.58 -7.53
CA GLY A 70 9.28 -17.95 -7.11
C GLY A 70 9.90 -17.03 -6.04
N VAL A 71 9.10 -16.19 -5.39
CA VAL A 71 9.57 -15.41 -4.24
C VAL A 71 9.77 -16.35 -3.05
N PRO A 72 10.94 -16.31 -2.36
CA PRO A 72 11.20 -17.16 -1.21
C PRO A 72 10.13 -17.02 -0.12
N PRO A 73 9.65 -18.12 0.49
CA PRO A 73 8.62 -18.06 1.55
C PRO A 73 9.01 -17.15 2.72
N LEU A 74 10.30 -17.09 3.06
CA LEU A 74 10.82 -16.24 4.13
C LEU A 74 10.72 -14.74 3.81
N ALA A 75 10.65 -14.35 2.52
CA ALA A 75 10.47 -12.96 2.12
C ALA A 75 9.14 -12.39 2.57
N ALA A 76 8.11 -13.23 2.59
CA ALA A 76 6.83 -12.89 3.16
C ALA A 76 7.00 -12.46 4.64
N VAL A 77 7.77 -13.23 5.41
CA VAL A 77 8.00 -12.97 6.84
C VAL A 77 8.86 -11.71 7.06
N PHE A 78 10.05 -11.63 6.44
CA PHE A 78 10.97 -10.53 6.72
C PHE A 78 10.54 -9.19 6.11
N CYS A 79 9.71 -9.19 5.06
CA CYS A 79 9.16 -7.96 4.49
C CYS A 79 7.95 -7.42 5.25
N GLY A 80 7.38 -8.20 6.18
CA GLY A 80 6.33 -7.72 7.08
C GLY A 80 5.03 -7.30 6.39
N PHE A 81 4.69 -7.82 5.20
CA PHE A 81 3.46 -7.43 4.49
C PHE A 81 2.19 -7.72 5.30
N GLY A 82 2.25 -8.66 6.25
CA GLY A 82 1.19 -8.94 7.20
C GLY A 82 0.76 -7.73 8.04
N THR A 83 1.65 -6.78 8.32
CA THR A 83 1.29 -5.55 9.04
C THR A 83 0.57 -4.54 8.15
N LYS A 84 0.73 -4.65 6.83
CA LYS A 84 0.05 -3.79 5.85
C LYS A 84 -1.33 -4.30 5.48
N ILE A 85 -1.69 -5.52 5.83
CA ILE A 85 -2.98 -6.12 5.48
C ILE A 85 -3.82 -6.34 6.74
N ARG A 86 -3.32 -5.88 7.89
CA ARG A 86 -4.00 -5.98 9.15
C ARG A 86 -4.87 -4.74 9.41
N VAL A 87 -6.17 -5.03 9.46
CA VAL A 87 -7.17 -4.50 10.39
C VAL A 87 -7.42 -2.99 10.29
N ASN A 88 -8.48 -2.65 9.54
CA ASN A 88 -9.08 -1.32 9.46
C ASN A 88 -8.08 -0.25 8.97
N TYR A 89 -8.05 -0.01 7.65
CA TYR A 89 -7.40 1.17 7.04
C TYR A 89 -8.19 2.43 7.40
N GLU A 90 -8.41 2.63 8.69
CA GLU A 90 -9.02 3.80 9.23
C GLU A 90 -7.92 4.83 9.46
N CYS A 91 -8.07 5.99 8.85
CA CYS A 91 -7.20 7.11 9.12
C CYS A 91 -7.92 8.18 9.95
N LYS A 92 -7.75 8.11 11.28
CA LYS A 92 -8.38 9.04 12.24
C LYS A 92 -9.90 9.13 12.02
N GLY A 93 -10.61 8.01 12.08
CA GLY A 93 -12.06 7.96 11.84
C GLY A 93 -12.48 7.85 10.36
N ARG A 94 -11.54 7.89 9.41
CA ARG A 94 -11.85 7.83 7.97
C ARG A 94 -11.63 6.42 7.44
N THR A 95 -12.69 5.73 7.03
CA THR A 95 -12.67 4.35 6.56
C THR A 95 -12.90 4.22 5.06
N SER A 96 -13.33 5.30 4.40
CA SER A 96 -13.63 5.33 2.96
C SER A 96 -12.82 6.36 2.19
N VAL A 97 -12.63 6.10 0.89
CA VAL A 97 -12.02 7.02 -0.07
C VAL A 97 -12.76 8.35 -0.06
N MET A 98 -14.10 8.33 0.02
CA MET A 98 -14.91 9.55 0.04
C MET A 98 -14.64 10.41 1.28
N GLN A 99 -14.49 9.81 2.46
CA GLN A 99 -14.16 10.54 3.67
C GLN A 99 -12.75 11.16 3.61
N MET A 100 -11.80 10.49 2.94
CA MET A 100 -10.48 11.06 2.67
C MET A 100 -10.59 12.24 1.71
N LEU A 101 -11.30 12.10 0.58
CA LEU A 101 -11.49 13.16 -0.41
C LEU A 101 -12.19 14.40 0.15
N GLN A 102 -13.18 14.20 1.04
CA GLN A 102 -13.92 15.28 1.69
C GLN A 102 -13.15 15.91 2.85
N SER A 103 -12.04 15.31 3.29
CA SER A 103 -11.28 15.84 4.40
C SER A 103 -10.58 17.15 4.01
N PRO A 104 -10.44 18.09 4.97
CA PRO A 104 -9.79 19.36 4.71
C PRO A 104 -8.39 19.16 4.10
N ARG A 105 -8.08 19.95 3.06
CA ARG A 105 -6.76 20.01 2.39
C ARG A 105 -6.33 18.74 1.64
N PHE A 106 -7.16 17.70 1.55
CA PHE A 106 -6.87 16.56 0.67
C PHE A 106 -6.74 16.94 -0.81
N VAL A 107 -7.33 18.07 -1.20
CA VAL A 107 -7.17 18.67 -2.54
C VAL A 107 -5.71 18.88 -2.95
N GLU A 108 -4.81 19.17 -2.00
CA GLU A 108 -3.37 19.31 -2.29
C GLU A 108 -2.73 17.97 -2.61
N VAL A 109 -3.16 16.89 -1.93
CA VAL A 109 -2.77 15.52 -2.27
C VAL A 109 -3.23 15.19 -3.69
N THR A 110 -4.52 15.40 -3.98
CA THR A 110 -5.08 15.14 -5.32
C THR A 110 -4.34 15.93 -6.41
N LYS A 111 -4.01 17.20 -6.17
CA LYS A 111 -3.29 18.06 -7.11
C LYS A 111 -1.88 17.55 -7.43
N HIS A 112 -1.16 17.04 -6.43
CA HIS A 112 0.22 16.59 -6.59
C HIS A 112 0.37 15.11 -6.97
N CYS A 113 -0.66 14.30 -6.71
CA CYS A 113 -0.64 12.85 -6.94
C CYS A 113 -1.35 12.43 -8.24
N LYS A 114 -1.82 13.37 -9.07
CA LYS A 114 -2.39 13.06 -10.40
C LYS A 114 -1.40 12.27 -11.26
N LEU A 115 -1.86 11.13 -11.77
CA LEU A 115 -1.10 10.30 -12.69
C LEU A 115 -0.95 10.99 -14.07
N PRO A 116 0.14 10.71 -14.81
CA PRO A 116 1.23 9.79 -14.45
C PRO A 116 2.30 10.45 -13.55
N LEU A 117 2.74 9.73 -12.51
CA LEU A 117 3.82 10.16 -11.61
C LEU A 117 5.24 9.83 -12.10
N GLY A 118 5.40 9.53 -13.39
CA GLY A 118 6.63 8.95 -13.97
C GLY A 118 7.92 9.78 -13.91
N LYS A 119 7.96 10.92 -13.21
CA LYS A 119 9.21 11.63 -12.88
C LYS A 119 9.40 11.60 -11.38
N GLU A 120 10.61 11.30 -10.90
CA GLU A 120 10.94 11.23 -9.46
C GLU A 120 10.49 12.48 -8.69
N SER A 121 10.68 13.67 -9.28
CA SER A 121 10.25 14.93 -8.69
C SER A 121 8.73 15.05 -8.47
N ARG A 122 7.91 14.41 -9.32
CA ARG A 122 6.45 14.35 -9.15
C ARG A 122 6.07 13.37 -8.05
N CYS A 123 6.72 12.21 -8.01
CA CYS A 123 6.53 11.23 -6.93
C CYS A 123 6.87 11.85 -5.57
N LYS A 124 8.00 12.56 -5.46
CA LYS A 124 8.40 13.26 -4.23
C LYS A 124 7.39 14.34 -3.82
N LYS A 125 6.87 15.11 -4.78
CA LYS A 125 5.82 16.12 -4.50
C LYS A 125 4.53 15.48 -3.98
N CYS A 126 4.09 14.37 -4.58
CA CYS A 126 2.95 13.60 -4.12
C CYS A 126 3.18 13.07 -2.69
N LEU A 127 4.31 12.42 -2.44
CA LEU A 127 4.71 11.94 -1.10
C LEU A 127 4.68 13.03 -0.04
N ASN A 128 5.28 14.18 -0.33
CA ASN A 128 5.31 15.29 0.60
C ASN A 128 3.91 15.88 0.86
N ALA A 129 3.06 15.97 -0.17
CA ALA A 129 1.69 16.44 -0.02
C ALA A 129 0.88 15.49 0.88
N SER A 130 0.99 14.18 0.67
CA SER A 130 0.33 13.17 1.51
C SER A 130 0.81 13.23 2.97
N ILE A 131 2.12 13.30 3.20
CA ILE A 131 2.67 13.42 4.57
C ILE A 131 2.19 14.71 5.25
N GLY A 132 2.22 15.84 4.52
CA GLY A 132 1.73 17.11 5.05
C GLY A 132 0.24 17.07 5.41
N TYR A 133 -0.57 16.38 4.61
CA TYR A 133 -1.98 16.12 4.93
C TYR A 133 -2.14 15.28 6.21
N LEU A 134 -1.37 14.21 6.38
CA LEU A 134 -1.45 13.37 7.58
C LEU A 134 -1.08 14.11 8.87
N HIS A 135 -0.03 14.93 8.84
CA HIS A 135 0.31 15.78 9.99
C HIS A 135 -0.81 16.77 10.33
N GLN A 136 -1.51 17.31 9.32
CA GLN A 136 -2.64 18.20 9.54
C GLN A 136 -3.86 17.49 10.15
N LEU A 137 -3.97 16.17 9.99
CA LEU A 137 -4.92 15.34 10.72
C LEU A 137 -4.52 15.08 12.19
N GLY A 138 -3.39 15.65 12.65
CA GLY A 138 -2.86 15.43 13.99
C GLY A 138 -2.33 14.01 14.18
N ILE A 139 -1.73 13.43 13.14
CA ILE A 139 -1.07 12.13 13.18
C ILE A 139 0.43 12.36 13.30
N ASP A 140 0.96 12.19 14.51
CA ASP A 140 2.38 12.37 14.80
C ASP A 140 3.05 11.09 15.31
N ASP A 141 2.28 10.05 15.65
CA ASP A 141 2.84 8.74 16.00
C ASP A 141 3.19 7.94 14.74
N ASN A 142 4.40 7.36 14.72
CA ASN A 142 4.95 6.68 13.55
C ASN A 142 4.12 5.48 13.07
N ILE A 143 3.40 4.82 13.99
CA ILE A 143 2.58 3.65 13.67
C ILE A 143 1.35 4.10 12.89
N THR A 144 0.57 5.04 13.42
CA THR A 144 -0.62 5.59 12.77
C THR A 144 -0.24 6.33 11.50
N LEU A 145 0.87 7.07 11.48
CA LEU A 145 1.38 7.73 10.27
C LEU A 145 1.64 6.70 9.16
N SER A 146 2.30 5.57 9.47
CA SER A 146 2.57 4.54 8.48
C SER A 146 1.28 3.89 7.97
N THR A 147 0.32 3.60 8.85
CA THR A 147 -0.98 3.01 8.46
C THR A 147 -1.80 3.98 7.60
N CYS A 148 -1.92 5.23 8.03
CA CYS A 148 -2.65 6.27 7.33
C CYS A 148 -2.02 6.67 6.00
N ARG A 149 -0.68 6.64 5.91
CA ARG A 149 0.02 6.84 4.64
C ARG A 149 -0.42 5.78 3.66
N ASP A 150 -0.38 4.51 4.05
CA ASP A 150 -0.77 3.43 3.15
C ASP A 150 -2.27 3.52 2.76
N ALA A 151 -3.13 4.14 3.59
CA ALA A 151 -4.53 4.47 3.26
C ALA A 151 -4.70 5.68 2.32
N SER A 152 -3.73 6.59 2.28
CA SER A 152 -3.76 7.81 1.46
C SER A 152 -3.18 7.62 0.06
N PHE A 153 -2.59 6.45 -0.21
CA PHE A 153 -1.81 6.12 -1.41
C PHE A 153 -2.49 5.10 -2.32
#